data_AF-A0A835E4P0-F1
#
_entry.id   AF-A0A835E4P0-F1
#
_cell.length_a   1.000
_cell.length_b   1.000
_cell.length_c   1.000
_cell.angle_alpha   90.00
_cell.angle_beta   90.00
_cell.angle_gamma   90.00
#
_symmetry.space_group_name_H-M   'P 1'
#
loop_
_entity.id
_entity.type
_entity.pdbx_description
1 polymer ?
#
loop_
_entity_poly.entity_id
_entity_poly.type
_entity_poly.pdbx_seq_one_letter_code
_entity_poly.pdbx_strand_id
1 'polypeptide(L)' 'MDFYVVLERAGCKARVGIQHRVTKEDAMKWFQVKYEGVILNKAQANTS' A
#
# COMPACT_ATOMS: atom_id res chain seq x y z
N MET A 1 -1.54 -7.81 19.15
CA MET A 1 -2.08 -6.45 19.05
C MET A 1 -2.21 -6.14 17.58
N ASP A 2 -3.41 -5.78 17.13
CA ASP A 2 -3.73 -5.67 15.72
C ASP A 2 -3.90 -4.21 15.34
N PHE A 3 -3.16 -3.78 14.31
CA PHE A 3 -3.21 -2.42 13.78
C PHE A 3 -3.58 -2.45 12.30
N TYR A 4 -4.41 -1.50 11.90
CA TYR A 4 -4.80 -1.30 10.51
C TYR A 4 -4.59 0.16 10.11
N VAL A 5 -4.00 0.38 8.94
CA VAL A 5 -3.70 1.71 8.40
C VAL A 5 -4.41 1.85 7.07
N VAL A 6 -5.24 2.89 6.95
CA VAL A 6 -5.96 3.23 5.73
C VAL A 6 -5.20 4.34 4.99
N LEU A 7 -4.93 4.13 3.70
CA LEU A 7 -4.29 5.11 2.83
C LEU A 7 -5.32 5.69 1.86
N GLU A 8 -5.40 7.02 1.80
CA GLU A 8 -6.26 7.75 0.86
C GLU A 8 -5.48 8.90 0.20
N ARG A 9 -5.89 9.25 -1.03
CA ARG A 9 -5.38 10.43 -1.73
C ARG A 9 -6.32 11.61 -1.51
N ALA A 10 -5.75 12.81 -1.38
CA ALA A 10 -6.53 14.02 -1.18
C ALA A 10 -7.32 14.39 -2.45
N GLY A 11 -8.58 14.82 -2.29
CA GLY A 11 -9.39 15.36 -3.39
C GLY A 11 -10.72 14.66 -3.68
N CYS A 12 -11.20 13.77 -2.81
CA CYS A 12 -12.43 13.02 -3.05
C CYS A 12 -13.69 13.79 -2.58
N LYS A 13 -14.23 14.68 -3.43
CA LYS A 13 -15.55 15.32 -3.21
C LYS A 13 -16.74 14.50 -3.76
N ALA A 14 -16.46 13.51 -4.62
CA ALA A 14 -17.42 12.63 -5.27
C ALA A 14 -16.79 11.22 -5.46
N ARG A 15 -17.45 10.32 -6.21
CA ARG A 15 -16.96 8.95 -6.43
C ARG A 15 -15.53 8.95 -6.99
N VAL A 16 -14.64 8.20 -6.33
CA VAL A 16 -13.22 8.12 -6.68
C VAL A 16 -13.03 7.47 -8.05
N GLY A 17 -12.46 8.23 -8.98
CA GLY A 17 -12.06 7.75 -10.31
C GLY A 17 -10.92 6.72 -10.23
N ILE A 18 -10.80 5.86 -11.24
CA ILE A 18 -9.86 4.72 -11.23
C ILE A 18 -8.41 5.17 -10.99
N GLN A 19 -7.98 6.27 -11.62
CA GLN A 19 -6.62 6.80 -11.49
C GLN A 19 -6.30 7.36 -10.10
N HIS A 20 -7.33 7.71 -9.32
CA HIS A 20 -7.16 8.28 -7.98
C HIS A 20 -7.23 7.22 -6.88
N ARG A 21 -7.51 5.95 -7.24
CA ARG A 21 -7.49 4.85 -6.27
C ARG A 21 -6.05 4.49 -5.92
N VAL A 22 -5.80 4.24 -4.64
CA VAL A 22 -4.52 3.71 -4.19
C VAL A 22 -4.47 2.22 -4.52
N THR A 23 -3.46 1.80 -5.28
CA THR A 23 -3.23 0.39 -5.59
C THR A 23 -2.32 -0.25 -4.54
N LYS A 24 -2.21 -1.58 -4.58
CA LYS A 24 -1.30 -2.32 -3.70
C LYS A 24 0.15 -1.86 -3.91
N GLU A 25 0.57 -1.67 -5.15
CA GLU A 25 1.93 -1.26 -5.50
C GLU A 25 2.25 0.15 -4.99
N ASP A 26 1.29 1.07 -5.08
CA ASP A 26 1.43 2.42 -4.55
C ASP A 26 1.58 2.41 -3.03
N ALA A 27 0.76 1.62 -2.33
CA ALA A 27 0.81 1.49 -0.87
C ALA A 27 2.15 0.90 -0.39
N MET A 28 2.65 -0.13 -1.07
CA MET A 28 3.94 -0.75 -0.77
C MET A 28 5.09 0.24 -0.94
N LYS A 29 5.12 0.98 -2.06
CA LYS A 29 6.14 2.01 -2.32
C LYS A 29 6.05 3.15 -1.30
N TRP A 30 4.85 3.60 -0.96
CA TRP A 30 4.67 4.66 0.03
C TRP A 30 5.24 4.27 1.39
N PHE A 31 5.01 3.02 1.83
CA PHE A 31 5.53 2.54 3.11
C PHE A 31 7.07 2.47 3.12
N GLN A 32 7.67 1.97 2.03
CA GLN A 32 9.12 1.95 1.84
C GLN A 32 9.72 3.35 1.85
N VAL A 33 9.12 4.32 1.14
CA VAL A 33 9.66 5.68 1.04
C VAL A 33 9.44 6.50 2.30
N LYS A 34 8.27 6.40 2.93
CA LYS A 34 7.90 7.26 4.07
C LYS A 34 8.56 6.84 5.38
N TYR A 35 8.76 5.53 5.56
CA TYR A 35 9.21 4.94 6.83
C TYR A 35 10.42 4.03 6.67
N GLU A 36 11.06 4.00 5.49
CA GLU A 36 12.16 3.06 5.18
C GLU A 36 11.78 1.59 5.48
N GLY A 37 10.48 1.29 5.34
CA GLY A 37 9.91 0.02 5.78
C GLY A 37 10.25 -1.12 4.84
N VAL A 38 10.73 -2.23 5.40
CA VAL A 38 11.03 -3.46 4.63
C VAL A 38 9.78 -4.33 4.54
N ILE A 39 9.40 -4.71 3.33
CA ILE A 39 8.26 -5.59 3.07
C ILE A 39 8.78 -7.01 2.79
N LEU A 40 8.44 -7.96 3.65
CA LEU A 40 8.85 -9.35 3.52
C LEU A 40 7.80 -10.14 2.72
N ASN A 41 8.16 -10.64 1.54
CA ASN A 41 7.30 -11.53 0.77
C ASN A 41 7.50 -12.99 1.22
N LYS A 42 6.74 -13.45 2.24
CA LYS A 42 6.83 -14.84 2.72
C LYS A 42 6.42 -15.91 1.68
N ALA A 43 5.84 -15.52 0.54
CA ALA A 43 5.34 -16.47 -0.47
C ALA A 43 6.40 -17.01 -1.45
N GLN A 44 7.64 -16.49 -1.46
CA GLN A 44 8.70 -16.91 -2.39
C GLN A 44 9.76 -17.85 -1.78
N ALA A 45 9.63 -18.24 -0.51
CA ALA A 45 10.58 -19.13 0.16
C ALA A 45 10.38 -20.64 -0.14
N ASN A 46 9.52 -21.00 -1.10
CA ASN A 46 9.27 -22.37 -1.55
C ASN A 46 9.41 -22.47 -3.08
N THR A 47 10.61 -22.24 -3.58
CA THR A 47 11.03 -22.77 -4.89
C THR A 47 12.40 -23.37 -4.68
N SER A 48 12.42 -24.70 -4.75
CA SER A 48 13.56 -25.60 -4.61
C SER A 48 14.70 -25.29 -5.58
#